data_AF-A0A238ZBV6-F1
#
_entry.id   AF-A0A238ZBV6-F1
#
_cell.length_a   1.000
_cell.length_b   1.000
_cell.length_c   1.000
_cell.angle_alpha   90.00
_cell.angle_beta   90.00
_cell.angle_gamma   90.00
#
_symmetry.space_group_name_H-M   'P 1'
#
loop_
_entity.id
_entity.type
_entity.pdbx_description
1 polymer ?
#
loop_
_entity_poly.entity_id
_entity_poly.type
_entity_poly.pdbx_seq_one_letter_code
_entity_poly.pdbx_strand_id
1 'polypeptide(L)'
;MTDGLMYEITECRASGDRRMTIEAIREVPLTIYLNDREVVTLLCTGKYPRHLAVGFLKSDALISDPSQLLAVDVQDEGARITARVSVRHDPWADGRTIQRSITSGCGKGTNFDRNVATISRRRVTSDLKVTPAQILALATELKRRSTLYARTRGCHNSSLCMAERMLLFREDIGRHNAIDMIVGECFLEGIPTADKMIVSTGRVASEILLKTVRIGTPLLASTAVATSFSVELARSIGITLIGNIKEDSFWIYSDPAHIIQS
;
A
#
# COMPACT_ATOMS: atom_id res chain seq x y z
N MET A 1 -9.78 18.85 5.30
CA MET A 1 -8.62 18.62 6.19
C MET A 1 -7.38 19.14 5.49
N THR A 2 -6.43 19.71 6.22
CA THR A 2 -5.14 20.16 5.68
C THR A 2 -4.17 18.98 5.58
N ASP A 3 -3.40 18.91 4.49
CA ASP A 3 -2.43 17.83 4.23
C ASP A 3 -1.14 17.94 5.05
N GLY A 4 -0.89 19.14 5.60
CA GLY A 4 0.28 19.47 6.39
C GLY A 4 0.04 20.72 7.23
N LEU A 5 1.03 21.04 8.06
CA LEU A 5 1.06 22.20 8.94
C LEU A 5 2.37 22.96 8.72
N MET A 6 2.31 24.29 8.81
CA MET A 6 3.49 25.14 8.62
C MET A 6 4.26 25.28 9.93
N TYR A 7 5.58 25.13 9.87
CA TYR A 7 6.48 25.28 11.01
C TYR A 7 7.65 26.18 10.66
N GLU A 8 8.05 27.03 11.60
CA GLU A 8 9.34 27.71 11.57
C GLU A 8 10.44 26.76 12.04
N ILE A 9 11.50 26.61 11.25
CA ILE A 9 12.64 25.74 11.54
C ILE A 9 13.95 26.50 11.33
N THR A 10 15.03 25.94 11.87
CA THR A 10 16.40 26.39 11.60
C THR A 10 17.09 25.35 10.73
N GLU A 11 17.50 25.76 9.52
CA GLU A 11 18.32 24.97 8.62
C GLU A 11 19.80 25.25 8.93
N CYS A 12 20.49 24.25 9.50
CA CYS A 12 21.92 24.35 9.78
C CYS A 12 22.74 24.13 8.51
N ARG A 13 23.61 25.08 8.17
CA ARG A 13 24.50 25.00 7.00
C ARG A 13 25.95 25.22 7.43
N ALA A 14 26.90 24.69 6.66
CA ALA A 14 28.33 24.93 6.90
C ALA A 14 28.69 26.43 6.88
N SER A 15 27.94 27.26 6.15
CA SER A 15 28.09 28.72 6.07
C SER A 15 27.37 29.51 7.18
N GLY A 16 26.74 28.82 8.14
CA GLY A 16 25.89 29.41 9.16
C GLY A 16 24.41 29.07 9.02
N ASP A 17 23.70 29.13 10.14
CA ASP A 17 22.29 28.74 10.27
C ASP A 17 21.33 29.73 9.60
N ARG A 18 20.23 29.21 9.06
CA ARG A 18 19.16 30.00 8.43
C ARG A 18 17.78 29.62 8.99
N ARG A 19 17.00 30.62 9.43
CA ARG A 19 15.57 30.40 9.74
C ARG A 19 14.73 30.39 8.47
N MET A 20 13.78 29.46 8.40
CA MET A 20 12.82 29.37 7.30
C MET A 20 11.53 28.66 7.73
N THR A 21 10.49 28.75 6.89
CA THR A 21 9.22 28.04 7.11
C THR A 21 9.15 26.83 6.18
N ILE A 22 8.70 25.69 6.70
CA ILE A 22 8.43 24.46 5.92
C ILE A 22 7.00 23.97 6.17
N GLU A 23 6.47 23.18 5.24
CA GLU A 23 5.26 22.37 5.45
C GLU A 23 5.66 20.98 5.95
N ALA A 24 5.24 20.61 7.17
CA ALA A 24 5.38 19.25 7.67
C ALA A 24 4.08 18.48 7.44
N ILE A 25 4.20 17.24 6.97
CA ILE A 25 3.05 16.39 6.65
C ILE A 25 2.20 16.11 7.91
N ARG A 26 0.87 16.05 7.74
CA ARG A 26 -0.04 15.67 8.82
C ARG A 26 0.11 14.17 9.13
N GLU A 27 0.19 13.85 10.41
CA GLU A 27 0.12 12.50 10.94
C GLU A 27 -1.03 12.43 11.96
N VAL A 28 -1.95 11.48 11.78
CA VAL A 28 -3.11 11.28 12.64
C VAL A 28 -3.35 9.79 12.89
N PRO A 29 -3.67 9.37 14.13
CA PRO A 29 -4.03 8.00 14.44
C PRO A 29 -5.41 7.64 13.87
N LEU A 30 -5.49 6.55 13.13
CA LEU A 30 -6.71 5.86 12.72
C LEU A 30 -6.83 4.55 13.48
N THR A 31 -7.84 4.43 14.34
CA THR A 31 -8.17 3.17 15.04
C THR A 31 -9.27 2.43 14.30
N ILE A 32 -9.03 1.15 13.98
CA ILE A 32 -9.95 0.27 13.26
C ILE A 32 -10.57 -0.72 14.25
N TYR A 33 -11.90 -0.72 14.32
CA TYR A 33 -12.70 -1.71 15.04
C TYR A 33 -13.38 -2.64 14.04
N LEU A 34 -13.41 -3.94 14.32
CA LEU A 34 -14.14 -4.95 13.55
C LEU A 34 -15.07 -5.72 14.49
N ASN A 35 -16.39 -5.61 14.27
CA ASN A 35 -17.42 -6.14 15.17
C ASN A 35 -17.12 -5.74 16.64
N ASP A 36 -16.96 -4.43 16.87
CA ASP A 36 -16.67 -3.78 18.17
C ASP A 36 -15.36 -4.15 18.87
N ARG A 37 -14.54 -5.00 18.27
CA ARG A 37 -13.19 -5.31 18.76
C ARG A 37 -12.15 -4.43 18.07
N GLU A 38 -11.29 -3.78 18.86
CA GLU A 38 -10.14 -3.06 18.31
C GLU A 38 -9.18 -4.03 17.62
N VAL A 39 -8.87 -3.74 16.36
CA VAL A 39 -7.93 -4.54 15.56
C VAL A 39 -6.54 -3.90 15.57
N VAL A 40 -6.47 -2.61 15.23
CA VAL A 40 -5.21 -1.87 15.08
C VAL A 40 -5.44 -0.37 15.19
N THR A 41 -4.40 0.35 15.63
CA THR A 41 -4.26 1.79 15.39
C THR A 41 -3.08 2.03 14.46
N LEU A 42 -3.35 2.66 13.31
CA LEU A 42 -2.40 3.05 12.27
C LEU A 42 -2.12 4.55 12.38
N LEU A 43 -0.88 4.98 12.14
CA LEU A 43 -0.59 6.39 11.88
C LEU A 43 -0.69 6.62 10.38
N CYS A 44 -1.43 7.65 9.98
CA CYS A 44 -1.73 7.94 8.57
C CYS A 44 -1.89 9.45 8.32
N THR A 45 -2.08 9.84 7.07
CA THR A 45 -2.38 11.23 6.66
C THR A 45 -3.82 11.66 6.99
N GLY A 46 -4.68 10.72 7.33
CA GLY A 46 -6.12 10.92 7.47
C GLY A 46 -6.88 10.98 6.15
N LYS A 47 -6.21 10.78 5.01
CA LYS A 47 -6.85 10.65 3.70
C LYS A 47 -7.50 9.28 3.55
N TYR A 48 -8.66 9.24 2.91
CA TYR A 48 -9.42 8.02 2.59
C TYR A 48 -9.53 6.99 3.75
N PRO A 49 -9.90 7.40 4.98
CA PRO A 49 -9.90 6.51 6.14
C PRO A 49 -10.80 5.28 5.98
N ARG A 50 -11.93 5.42 5.27
CA ARG A 50 -12.82 4.30 4.91
C ARG A 50 -12.08 3.23 4.08
N HIS A 51 -11.36 3.67 3.04
CA HIS A 51 -10.59 2.78 2.18
C HIS A 51 -9.40 2.16 2.92
N LEU A 52 -8.69 2.94 3.74
CA LEU A 52 -7.59 2.44 4.54
C LEU A 52 -8.06 1.35 5.52
N ALA A 53 -9.18 1.56 6.21
CA ALA A 53 -9.71 0.59 7.15
C ALA A 53 -10.11 -0.73 6.48
N VAL A 54 -10.91 -0.66 5.42
CA VAL A 54 -11.34 -1.86 4.67
C VAL A 54 -10.15 -2.55 4.00
N GLY A 55 -9.25 -1.76 3.44
CA GLY A 55 -8.01 -2.22 2.85
C GLY A 55 -7.14 -3.02 3.80
N PHE A 56 -6.90 -2.49 5.00
CA PHE A 56 -6.15 -3.19 6.04
C PHE A 56 -6.80 -4.54 6.40
N LEU A 57 -8.11 -4.55 6.65
CA LEU A 57 -8.85 -5.76 7.02
C LEU A 57 -8.81 -6.82 5.90
N LYS A 58 -8.93 -6.40 4.65
CA LYS A 58 -8.81 -7.28 3.48
C LYS A 58 -7.38 -7.79 3.33
N SER A 59 -6.40 -6.90 3.43
CA SER A 59 -4.96 -7.19 3.36
C SER A 59 -4.52 -8.16 4.45
N ASP A 60 -5.16 -8.19 5.62
CA ASP A 60 -4.85 -9.14 6.70
C ASP A 60 -5.75 -10.40 6.72
N ALA A 61 -6.61 -10.54 5.70
CA ALA A 61 -7.56 -11.65 5.53
C ALA A 61 -8.60 -11.78 6.67
N LEU A 62 -8.98 -10.66 7.29
CA LEU A 62 -10.12 -10.58 8.22
C LEU A 62 -11.45 -10.50 7.48
N ILE A 63 -11.42 -9.97 6.25
CA ILE A 63 -12.54 -9.97 5.29
C ILE A 63 -12.06 -10.50 3.94
N SER A 64 -12.93 -11.23 3.25
CA SER A 64 -12.61 -11.85 1.96
C SER A 64 -13.58 -11.47 0.85
N ASP A 65 -14.84 -11.21 1.19
CA ASP A 65 -15.92 -10.99 0.23
C ASP A 65 -16.67 -9.69 0.57
N PRO A 66 -16.93 -8.79 -0.39
CA PRO A 66 -17.64 -7.53 -0.12
C PRO A 66 -19.02 -7.72 0.50
N SER A 67 -19.74 -8.81 0.20
CA SER A 67 -21.05 -9.14 0.80
C SER A 67 -20.99 -9.42 2.31
N GLN A 68 -19.78 -9.62 2.86
CA GLN A 68 -19.59 -9.74 4.30
C GLN A 68 -19.80 -8.41 5.02
N LEU A 69 -19.53 -7.27 4.36
CA LEU A 69 -19.65 -5.94 4.95
C LEU A 69 -21.11 -5.56 5.18
N LEU A 70 -21.43 -5.19 6.42
CA LEU A 70 -22.73 -4.64 6.82
C LEU A 70 -22.67 -3.11 6.89
N ALA A 71 -21.61 -2.57 7.51
CA ALA A 71 -21.42 -1.14 7.67
C ALA A 71 -19.93 -0.79 7.78
N VAL A 72 -19.59 0.45 7.38
CA VAL A 72 -18.29 1.06 7.61
C VAL A 72 -18.52 2.51 8.00
N ASP A 73 -18.42 2.79 9.29
CA ASP A 73 -18.63 4.12 9.86
C ASP A 73 -17.30 4.75 10.23
N VAL A 74 -17.07 5.97 9.71
CA VAL A 74 -15.84 6.71 9.99
C VAL A 74 -16.18 8.01 10.70
N GLN A 75 -15.51 8.24 11.82
CA GLN A 75 -15.60 9.47 12.60
C GLN A 75 -14.24 10.13 12.65
N ASP A 76 -14.16 11.38 12.21
CA ASP A 76 -12.95 12.21 12.29
C ASP A 76 -13.15 13.30 13.35
N GLU A 77 -12.37 13.22 14.42
CA GLU A 77 -12.40 14.14 15.56
C GLU A 77 -11.23 15.16 15.48
N GLY A 78 -10.60 15.29 14.31
CA GLY A 78 -9.45 16.14 14.04
C GLY A 78 -8.12 15.53 14.52
N ALA A 79 -8.02 15.23 15.81
CA ALA A 79 -6.83 14.66 16.45
C ALA A 79 -6.75 13.13 16.34
N ARG A 80 -7.87 12.47 16.05
CA ARG A 80 -7.99 11.02 15.89
C ARG A 80 -9.11 10.69 14.93
N ILE A 81 -8.94 9.58 14.22
CA ILE A 81 -9.96 9.01 13.37
C ILE A 81 -10.32 7.62 13.91
N THR A 82 -11.61 7.32 13.94
CA THR A 82 -12.10 5.98 14.29
C THR A 82 -12.87 5.42 13.10
N ALA A 83 -12.54 4.20 12.68
CA ALA A 83 -13.29 3.44 11.70
C ALA A 83 -13.89 2.20 12.37
N ARG A 84 -15.22 2.09 12.37
CA ARG A 84 -15.96 0.92 12.84
C ARG A 84 -16.47 0.14 11.64
N VAL A 85 -16.04 -1.10 11.51
CA VAL A 85 -16.43 -2.01 10.44
C VAL A 85 -17.26 -3.14 11.03
N SER A 86 -18.45 -3.34 10.49
CA SER A 86 -19.34 -4.43 10.89
C SER A 86 -19.45 -5.45 9.77
N VAL A 87 -19.29 -6.73 10.10
CA VAL A 87 -19.39 -7.85 9.16
C VAL A 87 -20.32 -8.95 9.68
N ARG A 88 -20.95 -9.67 8.76
CA ARG A 88 -21.92 -10.74 9.10
C ARG A 88 -21.30 -12.02 9.63
N HIS A 89 -20.03 -12.30 9.33
CA HIS A 89 -19.33 -13.48 9.84
C HIS A 89 -18.63 -13.16 11.17
N ASP A 90 -18.26 -14.18 11.93
CA ASP A 90 -17.32 -14.01 13.04
C ASP A 90 -15.88 -14.11 12.50
N PRO A 91 -15.14 -12.99 12.37
CA PRO A 91 -13.76 -13.00 11.89
C PRO A 91 -12.79 -13.63 12.89
N TRP A 92 -13.25 -13.97 14.11
CA TRP A 92 -12.43 -14.50 15.20
C TRP A 92 -12.66 -16.00 15.46
N ALA A 93 -13.65 -16.62 14.82
CA ALA A 93 -14.13 -17.98 15.09
C ALA A 93 -13.04 -19.06 15.09
N ASP A 94 -12.00 -18.93 14.25
CA ASP A 94 -10.91 -19.92 14.15
C ASP A 94 -9.85 -19.79 15.28
N GLY A 95 -10.21 -19.19 16.43
CA GLY A 95 -9.24 -18.89 17.49
C GLY A 95 -8.17 -17.88 17.06
N ARG A 96 -8.50 -17.01 16.08
CA ARG A 96 -7.56 -16.02 15.54
C ARG A 96 -7.15 -15.07 16.66
N THR A 97 -5.96 -15.30 17.18
CA THR A 97 -5.33 -14.37 18.09
C THR A 97 -4.66 -13.29 17.26
N ILE A 98 -4.87 -12.02 17.59
CA ILE A 98 -4.13 -10.91 16.99
C ILE A 98 -2.67 -11.06 17.43
N GLN A 99 -1.87 -11.78 16.65
CA GLN A 99 -0.45 -11.93 16.91
C GLN A 99 0.22 -10.64 16.48
N ARG A 100 0.71 -9.87 17.44
CA ARG A 100 1.41 -8.60 17.18
C ARG A 100 2.79 -8.91 16.61
N SER A 101 2.90 -9.05 15.29
CA SER A 101 4.22 -9.03 14.64
C SER A 101 4.62 -7.57 14.38
N ILE A 102 5.74 -7.17 14.96
CA ILE A 102 6.35 -5.86 14.71
C ILE A 102 7.31 -6.07 13.54
N THR A 103 6.96 -5.58 12.36
CA THR A 103 7.81 -5.75 11.18
C THR A 103 8.75 -4.56 10.98
N SER A 104 9.85 -4.79 10.25
CA SER A 104 10.90 -3.79 9.98
C SER A 104 10.42 -2.55 9.22
N GLY A 105 9.17 -2.56 8.74
CA GLY A 105 8.53 -1.43 8.10
C GLY A 105 7.73 -0.51 9.01
N CYS A 106 7.79 -0.71 10.33
CA CYS A 106 6.83 -0.18 11.30
C CYS A 106 5.38 -0.59 11.00
N GLY A 107 5.18 -1.61 10.16
CA GLY A 107 3.87 -2.22 9.94
C GLY A 107 3.52 -3.12 11.10
N LYS A 108 2.37 -2.89 11.74
CA LYS A 108 1.75 -3.88 12.62
C LYS A 108 1.11 -4.94 11.71
N GLY A 109 1.84 -6.02 11.44
CA GLY A 109 1.26 -7.20 10.81
C GLY A 109 0.59 -8.04 11.90
N THR A 110 -0.70 -8.33 11.78
CA THR A 110 -1.42 -9.10 12.80
C THR A 110 -1.41 -10.60 12.54
N ASN A 111 -0.98 -11.04 11.35
CA ASN A 111 -1.02 -12.44 10.90
C ASN A 111 0.09 -12.81 9.87
N PHE A 112 1.31 -12.27 9.99
CA PHE A 112 2.36 -12.42 8.98
C PHE A 112 2.64 -13.88 8.55
N ASP A 113 2.93 -14.78 9.50
CA ASP A 113 3.30 -16.16 9.20
C ASP A 113 2.16 -16.92 8.49
N ARG A 114 0.92 -16.73 8.96
CA ARG A 114 -0.28 -17.30 8.33
C ARG A 114 -0.47 -16.76 6.91
N ASN A 115 -0.23 -15.46 6.71
CA ASN A 115 -0.36 -14.82 5.41
C ASN A 115 0.66 -15.38 4.42
N VAL A 116 1.91 -15.55 4.83
CA VAL A 116 2.95 -16.20 4.03
C VAL A 116 2.54 -17.63 3.70
N ALA A 117 2.15 -18.45 4.69
CA ALA A 117 1.79 -19.85 4.49
C ALA A 117 0.58 -20.05 3.55
N THR A 118 -0.37 -19.11 3.57
CA THR A 118 -1.56 -19.17 2.71
C THR A 118 -1.25 -18.69 1.30
N ILE A 119 -0.52 -17.58 1.16
CA ILE A 119 -0.29 -16.94 -0.14
C ILE A 119 0.80 -17.64 -0.93
N SER A 120 1.83 -18.21 -0.29
CA SER A 120 2.92 -18.92 -0.97
C SER A 120 2.44 -20.14 -1.78
N ARG A 121 1.25 -20.67 -1.48
CA ARG A 121 0.62 -21.77 -2.21
C ARG A 121 -0.14 -21.32 -3.47
N ARG A 122 -0.37 -20.02 -3.65
CA ARG A 122 -1.07 -19.48 -4.80
C ARG A 122 -0.14 -19.34 -6.00
N ARG A 123 -0.70 -19.53 -7.19
CA ARG A 123 -0.08 -19.12 -8.45
C ARG A 123 -0.83 -17.91 -8.98
N VAL A 124 -0.09 -16.88 -9.35
CA VAL A 124 -0.68 -15.72 -10.02
C VAL A 124 -0.57 -15.94 -11.52
N THR A 125 -1.72 -15.93 -12.19
CA THR A 125 -1.82 -16.09 -13.65
C THR A 125 -2.56 -14.89 -14.20
N SER A 126 -2.01 -14.27 -15.25
CA SER A 126 -2.64 -13.15 -15.94
C SER A 126 -2.17 -13.07 -17.39
N ASP A 127 -3.05 -12.54 -18.23
CA ASP A 127 -2.74 -12.22 -19.63
C ASP A 127 -2.15 -10.80 -19.77
N LEU A 128 -1.92 -10.08 -18.67
CA LEU A 128 -1.32 -8.75 -18.69
C LEU A 128 0.03 -8.78 -19.43
N LYS A 129 0.15 -7.95 -20.46
CA LYS A 129 1.41 -7.68 -21.16
C LYS A 129 1.76 -6.20 -21.04
N VAL A 130 2.99 -5.93 -20.65
CA VAL A 130 3.50 -4.57 -20.49
C VAL A 130 4.90 -4.44 -21.09
N THR A 131 5.17 -3.30 -21.71
CA THR A 131 6.51 -2.97 -22.20
C THR A 131 7.32 -2.23 -21.13
N PRO A 132 8.67 -2.25 -21.20
CA PRO A 132 9.50 -1.42 -20.34
C PRO A 132 9.13 0.07 -20.39
N ALA A 133 8.83 0.60 -21.58
CA ALA A 133 8.45 2.00 -21.77
C ALA A 133 7.16 2.37 -21.01
N GLN A 134 6.17 1.47 -21.01
CA GLN A 134 4.92 1.66 -20.24
C GLN A 134 5.18 1.72 -18.73
N ILE A 135 6.01 0.83 -18.21
CA ILE A 135 6.38 0.81 -16.78
C ILE A 135 7.09 2.11 -16.38
N LEU A 136 8.07 2.56 -17.19
CA LEU A 136 8.81 3.80 -16.97
C LEU A 136 7.89 5.03 -17.04
N ALA A 137 6.95 5.06 -17.99
CA ALA A 137 5.96 6.13 -18.12
C ALA A 137 5.04 6.22 -16.89
N LEU A 138 4.55 5.07 -16.39
CA LEU A 138 3.72 5.01 -15.19
C LEU A 138 4.49 5.43 -13.93
N ALA A 139 5.76 5.06 -13.79
CA ALA A 139 6.61 5.50 -12.69
C ALA A 139 6.86 7.01 -12.74
N THR A 140 7.04 7.56 -13.94
CA THR A 140 7.16 9.01 -14.17
C THR A 140 5.87 9.74 -13.78
N GLU A 141 4.71 9.22 -14.19
CA GLU A 141 3.40 9.76 -13.81
C GLU A 141 3.17 9.70 -12.28
N LEU A 142 3.58 8.60 -11.63
CA LEU A 142 3.53 8.47 -10.17
C LEU A 142 4.33 9.59 -9.49
N LYS A 143 5.57 9.82 -9.94
CA LYS A 143 6.41 10.92 -9.42
C LYS A 143 5.76 12.28 -9.65
N ARG A 144 5.19 12.53 -10.83
CA ARG A 144 4.51 13.79 -11.17
C ARG A 144 3.30 14.06 -10.28
N ARG A 145 2.51 13.04 -9.95
CA ARG A 145 1.33 13.17 -9.06
C ARG A 145 1.67 13.30 -7.58
N SER A 146 2.89 12.96 -7.18
CA SER A 146 3.37 12.97 -5.78
C SER A 146 3.63 14.39 -5.25
N THR A 147 2.63 15.27 -5.36
CA THR A 147 2.75 16.69 -4.99
C THR A 147 2.96 16.89 -3.50
N LEU A 148 2.31 16.09 -2.64
CA LEU A 148 2.53 16.15 -1.19
C LEU A 148 3.96 15.75 -0.82
N TYR A 149 4.51 14.73 -1.48
CA TYR A 149 5.91 14.34 -1.33
C TYR A 149 6.85 15.46 -1.79
N ALA A 150 6.54 16.13 -2.91
CA ALA A 150 7.37 17.24 -3.40
C ALA A 150 7.44 18.41 -2.40
N ARG A 151 6.35 18.67 -1.67
CA ARG A 151 6.30 19.74 -0.65
C ARG A 151 6.90 19.34 0.69
N THR A 152 6.58 18.13 1.17
CA THR A 152 6.86 17.70 2.56
C THR A 152 7.97 16.67 2.70
N ARG A 153 8.26 15.93 1.61
CA ARG A 153 9.13 14.75 1.57
C ARG A 153 8.73 13.63 2.54
N GLY A 154 7.51 13.69 3.08
CA GLY A 154 7.08 12.89 4.22
C GLY A 154 6.12 11.74 3.91
N CYS A 155 5.83 11.45 2.64
CA CYS A 155 4.91 10.37 2.26
C CYS A 155 5.47 9.38 1.23
N HIS A 156 4.81 8.24 1.17
CA HIS A 156 4.92 7.24 0.12
C HIS A 156 3.70 7.29 -0.78
N ASN A 157 3.92 6.96 -2.04
CA ASN A 157 2.90 6.96 -3.10
C ASN A 157 2.78 5.56 -3.70
N SER A 158 1.55 5.15 -3.99
CA SER A 158 1.22 3.93 -4.71
C SER A 158 0.08 4.18 -5.69
N SER A 159 0.06 3.43 -6.79
CA SER A 159 -0.98 3.53 -7.80
C SER A 159 -1.40 2.17 -8.33
N LEU A 160 -2.68 2.05 -8.69
CA LEU A 160 -3.19 0.95 -9.50
C LEU A 160 -3.19 1.42 -10.96
N CYS A 161 -2.57 0.64 -11.84
CA CYS A 161 -2.38 1.00 -13.24
C CYS A 161 -2.81 -0.11 -14.18
N MET A 162 -3.33 0.26 -15.34
CA MET A 162 -3.28 -0.55 -16.55
C MET A 162 -1.98 -0.25 -17.29
N ALA A 163 -1.68 -0.99 -18.36
CA ALA A 163 -0.47 -0.80 -19.17
C ALA A 163 -0.27 0.67 -19.62
N GLU A 164 -1.33 1.37 -19.99
CA GLU A 164 -1.23 2.72 -20.57
C GLU A 164 -1.65 3.86 -19.63
N ARG A 165 -2.29 3.54 -18.49
CA ARG A 165 -2.84 4.58 -17.63
C ARG A 165 -2.88 4.22 -16.15
N MET A 166 -2.71 5.24 -15.34
CA MET A 166 -2.97 5.19 -13.91
C MET A 166 -4.48 5.32 -13.64
N LEU A 167 -5.05 4.40 -12.85
CA LEU A 167 -6.45 4.42 -12.45
C LEU A 167 -6.63 5.06 -11.08
N LEU A 168 -5.84 4.59 -10.10
CA LEU A 168 -5.90 5.04 -8.72
C LEU A 168 -4.54 5.57 -8.30
N PHE A 169 -4.53 6.61 -7.47
CA PHE A 169 -3.33 7.18 -6.85
C PHE A 169 -3.62 7.41 -5.36
N ARG A 170 -2.76 6.88 -4.50
CA ARG A 170 -2.86 7.03 -3.05
C ARG A 170 -1.51 7.38 -2.46
N GLU A 171 -1.53 8.29 -1.50
CA GLU A 171 -0.35 8.77 -0.80
C GLU A 171 -0.59 8.70 0.72
N ASP A 172 0.43 8.29 1.47
CA ASP A 172 0.36 8.23 2.92
C ASP A 172 1.76 8.25 3.56
N ILE A 173 1.89 8.62 4.83
CA ILE A 173 3.17 8.49 5.56
C ILE A 173 3.66 7.03 5.58
N GLY A 174 2.73 6.06 5.60
CA GLY A 174 3.03 4.65 5.54
C GLY A 174 2.83 4.07 4.14
N ARG A 175 3.89 3.48 3.54
CA ARG A 175 3.77 2.74 2.27
C ARG A 175 2.74 1.60 2.30
N HIS A 176 2.55 0.99 3.47
CA HIS A 176 1.53 -0.04 3.68
C HIS A 176 0.13 0.53 3.54
N ASN A 177 -0.10 1.72 4.10
CA ASN A 177 -1.39 2.41 4.07
C ASN A 177 -1.74 2.88 2.65
N ALA A 178 -0.75 3.36 1.89
CA ALA A 178 -0.95 3.75 0.49
C ALA A 178 -1.50 2.58 -0.36
N ILE A 179 -0.96 1.38 -0.17
CA ILE A 179 -1.47 0.18 -0.84
C ILE A 179 -2.81 -0.27 -0.25
N ASP A 180 -2.97 -0.27 1.08
CA ASP A 180 -4.24 -0.65 1.70
C ASP A 180 -5.39 0.24 1.21
N MET A 181 -5.18 1.55 1.03
CA MET A 181 -6.21 2.41 0.44
C MET A 181 -6.62 1.98 -0.97
N ILE A 182 -5.67 1.53 -1.80
CA ILE A 182 -5.98 0.95 -3.12
C ILE A 182 -6.75 -0.36 -2.96
N VAL A 183 -6.32 -1.24 -2.03
CA VAL A 183 -6.99 -2.51 -1.72
C VAL A 183 -8.43 -2.27 -1.30
N GLY A 184 -8.66 -1.32 -0.40
CA GLY A 184 -9.98 -0.99 0.12
C GLY A 184 -10.90 -0.43 -0.96
N GLU A 185 -10.39 0.45 -1.83
CA GLU A 185 -11.18 1.00 -2.95
C GLU A 185 -11.54 -0.06 -3.97
N CYS A 186 -10.59 -0.91 -4.40
CA CYS A 186 -10.92 -2.00 -5.31
C CYS A 186 -11.93 -2.97 -4.68
N PHE A 187 -11.84 -3.22 -3.38
CA PHE A 187 -12.74 -4.12 -2.67
C PHE A 187 -14.16 -3.54 -2.52
N LEU A 188 -14.27 -2.26 -2.21
CA LEU A 188 -15.56 -1.58 -2.04
C LEU A 188 -16.26 -1.34 -3.38
N GLU A 189 -15.51 -0.91 -4.40
CA GLU A 189 -16.05 -0.52 -5.70
C GLU A 189 -16.06 -1.67 -6.71
N GLY A 190 -15.59 -2.86 -6.33
CA GLY A 190 -15.55 -4.03 -7.19
C GLY A 190 -14.64 -3.88 -8.41
N ILE A 191 -13.55 -3.10 -8.30
CA ILE A 191 -12.62 -2.85 -9.41
C ILE A 191 -11.82 -4.14 -9.69
N PRO A 192 -11.92 -4.74 -10.88
CA PRO A 192 -11.13 -5.91 -11.23
C PRO A 192 -9.64 -5.55 -11.29
N THR A 193 -8.77 -6.45 -10.84
CA THR A 193 -7.32 -6.19 -10.68
C THR A 193 -6.42 -7.19 -11.41
N ALA A 194 -6.99 -8.27 -11.95
CA ALA A 194 -6.23 -9.36 -12.57
C ALA A 194 -5.42 -8.92 -13.81
N ASP A 195 -5.83 -7.84 -14.47
CA ASP A 195 -5.23 -7.21 -15.66
C ASP A 195 -4.46 -5.91 -15.32
N LYS A 196 -4.08 -5.72 -14.06
CA LYS A 196 -3.52 -4.45 -13.55
C LYS A 196 -2.20 -4.66 -12.82
N MET A 197 -1.52 -3.56 -12.55
CA MET A 197 -0.28 -3.55 -11.80
C MET A 197 -0.31 -2.51 -10.69
N ILE A 198 0.49 -2.76 -9.64
CA ILE A 198 0.80 -1.76 -8.64
C ILE A 198 2.14 -1.12 -8.99
N VAL A 199 2.20 0.22 -9.02
CA VAL A 199 3.44 1.00 -9.11
C VAL A 199 3.59 1.81 -7.82
N SER A 200 4.73 1.69 -7.14
CA SER A 200 4.94 2.30 -5.82
C SER A 200 6.32 2.94 -5.67
N THR A 201 6.48 3.77 -4.63
CA THR A 201 7.75 4.44 -4.31
C THR A 201 8.56 3.73 -3.21
N GLY A 202 7.92 2.85 -2.43
CA GLY A 202 8.48 2.26 -1.22
C GLY A 202 9.21 0.93 -1.42
N ARG A 203 10.16 0.62 -0.52
CA ARG A 203 10.89 -0.66 -0.51
C ARG A 203 9.92 -1.84 -0.51
N VAL A 204 10.14 -2.80 -1.39
CA VAL A 204 9.32 -4.02 -1.49
C VAL A 204 9.76 -5.01 -0.43
N ALA A 205 9.15 -4.90 0.74
CA ALA A 205 9.16 -5.94 1.76
C ALA A 205 8.08 -6.99 1.47
N SER A 206 8.17 -8.16 2.09
CA SER A 206 7.26 -9.29 1.83
C SER A 206 5.81 -8.92 2.08
N GLU A 207 5.51 -8.11 3.11
CA GLU A 207 4.15 -7.64 3.38
C GLU A 207 3.56 -6.81 2.24
N ILE A 208 4.38 -5.96 1.60
CA ILE A 208 3.96 -5.19 0.43
C ILE A 208 3.62 -6.13 -0.73
N LEU A 209 4.48 -7.11 -0.99
CA LEU A 209 4.23 -8.13 -2.01
C LEU A 209 2.97 -8.94 -1.72
N LEU A 210 2.77 -9.37 -0.47
CA LEU A 210 1.60 -10.16 -0.04
C LEU A 210 0.29 -9.38 -0.25
N LYS A 211 0.27 -8.07 0.03
CA LYS A 211 -0.90 -7.22 -0.24
C LYS A 211 -1.23 -7.15 -1.73
N THR A 212 -0.20 -6.96 -2.56
CA THR A 212 -0.34 -6.94 -4.03
C THR A 212 -0.84 -8.28 -4.59
N VAL A 213 -0.35 -9.41 -4.06
CA VAL A 213 -0.87 -10.73 -4.44
C VAL A 213 -2.31 -10.93 -3.94
N ARG A 214 -2.64 -10.45 -2.74
CA ARG A 214 -3.95 -10.65 -2.11
C ARG A 214 -5.07 -9.86 -2.79
N ILE A 215 -4.77 -8.67 -3.32
CA ILE A 215 -5.71 -7.92 -4.15
C ILE A 215 -5.81 -8.50 -5.58
N GLY A 216 -4.87 -9.37 -5.99
CA GLY A 216 -4.95 -10.12 -7.24
C GLY A 216 -4.26 -9.49 -8.44
N THR A 217 -3.38 -8.50 -8.24
CA THR A 217 -2.61 -7.92 -9.35
C THR A 217 -1.38 -8.77 -9.70
N PRO A 218 -1.12 -9.07 -10.99
CA PRO A 218 0.03 -9.86 -11.45
C PRO A 218 1.41 -9.19 -11.42
N LEU A 219 1.47 -7.88 -11.19
CA LEU A 219 2.73 -7.14 -11.28
C LEU A 219 2.84 -6.09 -10.17
N LEU A 220 3.99 -6.12 -9.47
CA LEU A 220 4.42 -5.10 -8.53
C LEU A 220 5.69 -4.43 -9.05
N ALA A 221 5.64 -3.13 -9.28
CA ALA A 221 6.78 -2.31 -9.63
C ALA A 221 7.05 -1.27 -8.54
N SER A 222 8.32 -1.06 -8.20
CA SER A 222 8.73 -0.02 -7.25
C SER A 222 9.94 0.79 -7.71
N THR A 223 9.97 2.09 -7.39
CA THR A 223 11.19 2.90 -7.54
C THR A 223 12.28 2.51 -6.55
N ALA A 224 11.94 1.77 -5.48
CA ALA A 224 12.89 1.24 -4.52
C ALA A 224 13.22 -0.24 -4.81
N VAL A 225 14.12 -0.82 -4.00
CA VAL A 225 14.57 -2.21 -4.14
C VAL A 225 13.68 -3.21 -3.40
N ALA A 226 13.77 -4.49 -3.78
CA ALA A 226 13.14 -5.60 -3.08
C ALA A 226 14.08 -6.24 -2.06
N THR A 227 13.52 -6.79 -0.98
CA THR A 227 14.29 -7.63 -0.02
C THR A 227 14.47 -9.06 -0.57
N SER A 228 15.50 -9.77 -0.12
CA SER A 228 15.76 -11.17 -0.52
C SER A 228 14.52 -12.07 -0.38
N PHE A 229 13.87 -12.01 0.78
CA PHE A 229 12.66 -12.78 1.05
C PHE A 229 11.49 -12.43 0.10
N SER A 230 11.38 -11.16 -0.32
CA SER A 230 10.36 -10.77 -1.31
C SER A 230 10.67 -11.32 -2.69
N VAL A 231 11.95 -11.40 -3.07
CA VAL A 231 12.38 -11.99 -4.34
C VAL A 231 12.07 -13.48 -4.37
N GLU A 232 12.43 -14.21 -3.32
CA GLU A 232 12.12 -15.64 -3.18
C GLU A 232 10.62 -15.90 -3.24
N LEU A 233 9.84 -15.12 -2.49
CA LEU A 233 8.39 -15.24 -2.47
C LEU A 233 7.77 -14.92 -3.83
N ALA A 234 8.25 -13.89 -4.52
CA ALA A 234 7.73 -13.51 -5.83
C ALA A 234 7.94 -14.62 -6.87
N ARG A 235 9.13 -15.23 -6.88
CA ARG A 235 9.45 -16.37 -7.75
C ARG A 235 8.63 -17.60 -7.38
N SER A 236 8.46 -17.85 -6.08
CA SER A 236 7.66 -18.96 -5.58
C SER A 236 6.18 -18.84 -5.95
N ILE A 237 5.62 -17.63 -6.01
CA ILE A 237 4.21 -17.38 -6.36
C ILE A 237 4.02 -17.25 -7.89
N GLY A 238 5.04 -16.80 -8.60
CA GLY A 238 4.93 -16.44 -10.01
C GLY A 238 4.24 -15.09 -10.20
N ILE A 239 4.65 -14.07 -9.44
CA ILE A 239 4.26 -12.67 -9.68
C ILE A 239 5.44 -11.92 -10.32
N THR A 240 5.17 -10.96 -11.22
CA THR A 240 6.22 -10.07 -11.73
C THR A 240 6.59 -9.07 -10.64
N LEU A 241 7.89 -9.03 -10.31
CA LEU A 241 8.44 -8.12 -9.32
C LEU A 241 9.55 -7.28 -9.94
N ILE A 242 9.31 -5.97 -10.01
CA ILE A 242 10.23 -4.97 -10.52
C ILE A 242 10.63 -4.03 -9.39
N GLY A 243 11.90 -3.65 -9.34
CA GLY A 243 12.38 -2.61 -8.44
C GLY A 243 13.46 -1.74 -9.06
N ASN A 244 13.96 -0.79 -8.28
CA ASN A 244 15.00 0.15 -8.69
C ASN A 244 14.64 0.88 -10.00
N ILE A 245 13.38 1.27 -10.16
CA ILE A 245 12.96 2.06 -11.33
C ILE A 245 13.63 3.43 -11.30
N LYS A 246 14.37 3.72 -12.37
CA LYS A 246 15.04 4.97 -12.69
C LYS A 246 14.36 5.62 -13.89
N GLU A 247 15.00 6.63 -14.47
CA GLU A 247 14.48 7.36 -15.63
C GLU A 247 14.38 6.48 -16.89
N ASP A 248 15.36 5.61 -17.12
CA ASP A 248 15.50 4.83 -18.37
C ASP A 248 15.61 3.31 -18.14
N SER A 249 15.57 2.86 -16.89
CA SER A 249 15.92 1.49 -16.52
C SER A 249 15.24 1.02 -15.23
N PHE A 250 15.15 -0.30 -15.06
CA PHE A 250 14.68 -0.95 -13.84
C PHE A 250 15.25 -2.37 -13.73
N TRP A 251 15.12 -2.99 -12.56
CA TRP A 251 15.52 -4.38 -12.34
C TRP A 251 14.31 -5.30 -12.27
N ILE A 252 14.38 -6.43 -12.96
CA ILE A 252 13.39 -7.50 -12.88
C ILE A 252 13.93 -8.56 -11.91
N TYR A 253 13.26 -8.75 -10.78
CA TYR A 253 13.61 -9.79 -9.80
C TYR A 253 12.93 -11.13 -10.09
N SER A 254 11.72 -11.07 -10.65
CA SER A 254 10.86 -12.20 -11.03
C SER A 254 9.97 -11.75 -12.17
N ASP A 255 9.83 -12.56 -13.22
CA ASP A 255 8.84 -12.35 -14.28
C ASP A 255 8.39 -13.70 -14.87
N PRO A 256 7.14 -14.15 -14.61
CA PRO A 256 6.57 -15.37 -15.18
C PRO A 256 6.06 -15.19 -16.62
N ALA A 257 6.45 -14.11 -17.31
CA ALA A 257 6.09 -13.71 -18.69
C ALA A 257 5.04 -12.61 -18.84
N HIS A 258 5.08 -11.54 -18.04
CA HIS A 258 4.26 -10.33 -18.27
C HIS A 258 5.01 -9.22 -19.03
N ILE A 259 6.34 -9.22 -19.03
CA ILE A 259 7.12 -8.19 -19.73
C ILE A 259 7.38 -8.64 -21.18
N ILE A 260 7.00 -7.79 -22.14
CA ILE A 260 7.26 -8.02 -23.56
C ILE A 260 8.18 -6.93 -24.12
N GLN A 261 9.06 -7.32 -25.05
CA GLN A 261 9.78 -6.36 -25.87
C GLN A 261 8.80 -5.79 -26.91
N SER A 262 8.92 -4.49 -27.17
CA SER A 262 8.14 -3.79 -28.21
C SER A 262 8.39 -4.35 -29.60
#